data_AF-A0A944VPH7-F1
#
_entry.id   AF-A0A944VPH7-F1
#
_cell.length_a   1.000
_cell.length_b   1.000
_cell.length_c   1.000
_cell.angle_alpha   90.00
_cell.angle_beta   90.00
_cell.angle_gamma   90.00
#
_symmetry.space_group_name_H-M   'P 1'
#
loop_
_entity.id
_entity.type
_entity.pdbx_description
1 polymer ?
#
loop_
_entity_poly.entity_id
_entity_poly.type
_entity_poly.pdbx_seq_one_letter_code
_entity_poly.pdbx_strand_id
1 'polypeptide(L)'
;MQTTHSHHLSLHGKSQLHSISPQLKILSVLLIVISIAFSKIINPIQILSHALIVFLIIRYSKIPIKTYFKRLTIDIPFILFALFLPFLSSGNNDVVTTIFTFDVYKTGLLEMFAILFKATAGLSMGIILTATTTNIEIIYGLQKLRLPSIIIAIMSFSIRYIDVFIDEFKRVKISMQSRGYIEKGIKTLLPIAYASGAMLIRGYERGERVYLSMISRGFNGVIELQDREYTKSNYLMFLTAISVFVLVLDISL
;
A
#
# COMPACT_ATOMS: atom_id res chain seq x y z
N MET A 1 23.93 -17.81 5.17
CA MET A 1 23.19 -16.85 6.03
C MET A 1 22.12 -16.22 5.15
N GLN A 2 20.84 -16.58 5.35
CA GLN A 2 19.73 -16.29 4.44
C GLN A 2 19.52 -14.78 4.25
N THR A 3 19.74 -14.28 3.03
CA THR A 3 19.25 -12.96 2.59
C THR A 3 18.29 -13.18 1.43
N THR A 4 17.06 -13.58 1.77
CA THR A 4 15.93 -13.63 0.84
C THR A 4 14.78 -12.88 1.51
N HIS A 5 14.87 -11.55 1.55
CA HIS A 5 13.90 -10.68 2.22
C HIS A 5 12.94 -9.95 1.25
N SER A 6 12.90 -10.32 -0.03
CA SER A 6 12.04 -9.66 -1.01
C SER A 6 10.59 -10.19 -1.12
N HIS A 7 10.18 -11.16 -0.28
CA HIS A 7 8.87 -11.83 -0.37
C HIS A 7 7.92 -11.65 0.84
N HIS A 8 8.23 -10.83 1.85
CA HIS A 8 7.53 -10.86 3.14
C HIS A 8 6.04 -10.47 3.11
N LEU A 9 5.56 -9.77 2.08
CA LEU A 9 4.16 -9.31 2.00
C LEU A 9 3.27 -10.17 1.10
N SER A 10 3.81 -10.74 0.02
CA SER A 10 3.07 -11.64 -0.86
C SER A 10 2.97 -13.03 -0.20
N LEU A 11 1.76 -13.51 0.05
CA LEU A 11 1.58 -14.87 0.51
C LEU A 11 1.73 -15.81 -0.70
N HIS A 12 2.56 -16.84 -0.59
CA HIS A 12 2.60 -17.93 -1.58
C HIS A 12 1.37 -18.82 -1.38
N GLY A 13 0.20 -18.34 -1.81
CA GLY A 13 -1.08 -19.03 -1.73
C GLY A 13 -1.54 -19.58 -3.08
N LYS A 14 -2.30 -20.68 -3.07
CA LYS A 14 -3.00 -21.22 -4.25
C LYS A 14 -4.34 -20.48 -4.50
N SER A 15 -4.32 -19.15 -4.49
CA SER A 15 -5.51 -18.35 -4.83
C SER A 15 -5.55 -18.06 -6.33
N GLN A 16 -6.72 -18.17 -6.94
CA GLN A 16 -6.95 -17.81 -8.35
C GLN A 16 -6.62 -16.34 -8.63
N LEU A 17 -6.68 -15.50 -7.58
CA LEU A 17 -6.24 -14.12 -7.68
C LEU A 17 -4.76 -14.00 -8.04
N HIS A 18 -3.88 -14.95 -7.70
CA HIS A 18 -2.46 -14.84 -8.06
C HIS A 18 -2.23 -14.89 -9.57
N SER A 19 -2.98 -15.70 -10.32
CA SER A 19 -2.80 -15.86 -11.77
C SER A 19 -3.45 -14.76 -12.61
N ILE A 20 -4.15 -13.80 -11.99
CA ILE A 20 -4.77 -12.68 -12.71
C ILE A 20 -3.72 -11.65 -13.11
N SER A 21 -3.89 -11.04 -14.28
CA SER A 21 -2.99 -9.97 -14.76
C SER A 21 -2.84 -8.84 -13.73
N PRO A 22 -1.61 -8.47 -13.33
CA PRO A 22 -1.37 -7.46 -12.30
C PRO A 22 -1.96 -6.08 -12.62
N GLN A 23 -1.93 -5.68 -13.89
CA GLN A 23 -2.51 -4.41 -14.36
C GLN A 23 -3.99 -4.28 -13.99
N LEU A 24 -4.77 -5.37 -14.11
CA LEU A 24 -6.19 -5.36 -13.78
C LEU A 24 -6.35 -5.24 -12.27
N LYS A 25 -5.59 -5.99 -11.46
CA LYS A 25 -5.66 -5.88 -9.99
C LYS A 25 -5.38 -4.47 -9.51
N ILE A 26 -4.31 -3.83 -10.02
CA ILE A 26 -3.91 -2.48 -9.62
C ILE A 26 -5.02 -1.49 -9.99
N LEU A 27 -5.47 -1.51 -11.24
CA LEU A 27 -6.51 -0.60 -11.72
C LEU A 27 -7.81 -0.80 -10.94
N SER A 28 -8.18 -2.05 -10.67
CA SER A 28 -9.39 -2.38 -9.96
C SER A 28 -9.37 -1.97 -8.49
N VAL A 29 -8.27 -2.21 -7.79
CA VAL A 29 -8.07 -1.74 -6.43
C VAL A 29 -8.14 -0.21 -6.39
N LEU A 30 -7.46 0.46 -7.31
CA LEU A 30 -7.45 1.92 -7.40
C LEU A 30 -8.85 2.48 -7.63
N LEU A 31 -9.59 1.95 -8.61
CA LEU A 31 -10.96 2.40 -8.91
C LEU A 31 -11.94 2.14 -7.76
N ILE A 32 -11.85 0.98 -7.09
CA ILE A 32 -12.70 0.67 -5.94
C ILE A 32 -12.39 1.59 -4.75
N VAL A 33 -11.10 1.83 -4.47
CA VAL A 33 -10.69 2.73 -3.38
C VAL A 33 -11.12 4.17 -3.66
N ILE A 34 -10.96 4.65 -4.89
CA ILE A 34 -11.48 5.95 -5.32
C ILE A 34 -13.01 5.99 -5.15
N SER A 35 -13.70 4.92 -5.56
CA SER A 35 -15.15 4.83 -5.41
C SER A 35 -15.61 4.98 -3.96
N ILE A 36 -14.98 4.25 -3.05
CA ILE A 36 -15.25 4.32 -1.61
C ILE A 36 -14.89 5.71 -1.04
N ALA A 37 -13.79 6.31 -1.49
CA ALA A 37 -13.31 7.59 -0.99
C ALA A 37 -14.27 8.74 -1.31
N PHE A 38 -14.78 8.79 -2.55
CA PHE A 38 -15.68 9.84 -3.01
C PHE A 38 -17.16 9.59 -2.67
N SER A 39 -17.54 8.37 -2.29
CA SER A 39 -18.94 8.09 -1.92
C SER A 39 -19.37 8.84 -0.65
N LYS A 40 -20.60 9.36 -0.68
CA LYS A 40 -21.30 9.98 0.45
C LYS A 40 -21.89 8.87 1.33
N ILE A 41 -21.35 8.71 2.53
CA ILE A 41 -21.79 7.69 3.50
C ILE A 41 -23.03 8.19 4.24
N ILE A 42 -24.08 8.48 3.48
CA ILE A 42 -25.39 8.91 3.99
C ILE A 42 -26.42 7.85 3.63
N ASN A 43 -26.32 7.28 2.43
CA ASN A 43 -27.26 6.27 1.94
C ASN A 43 -26.85 4.86 2.40
N PRO A 44 -27.71 4.14 3.16
CA PRO A 44 -27.38 2.82 3.68
C PRO A 44 -27.16 1.77 2.58
N ILE A 45 -27.84 1.95 1.44
CA ILE A 45 -27.70 1.07 0.26
C ILE A 45 -26.28 1.09 -0.29
N GLN A 46 -25.65 2.28 -0.35
CA GLN A 46 -24.30 2.44 -0.90
C GLN A 46 -23.23 1.86 0.03
N ILE A 47 -23.42 2.03 1.33
CA ILE A 47 -22.56 1.44 2.36
C ILE A 47 -22.60 -0.08 2.24
N LEU A 48 -23.81 -0.63 2.13
CA LEU A 48 -24.02 -2.06 1.99
C LEU A 48 -23.41 -2.60 0.69
N SER A 49 -23.56 -1.90 -0.44
CA SER A 49 -22.99 -2.35 -1.71
C SER A 49 -21.45 -2.35 -1.68
N HIS A 50 -20.82 -1.31 -1.15
CA HIS A 50 -19.36 -1.26 -1.03
C HIS A 50 -18.84 -2.31 -0.04
N ALA A 51 -19.51 -2.50 1.10
CA ALA A 51 -19.18 -3.54 2.06
C ALA A 51 -19.24 -4.93 1.41
N LEU A 52 -20.29 -5.20 0.63
CA LEU A 52 -20.49 -6.47 -0.05
C LEU A 52 -19.43 -6.71 -1.13
N ILE A 53 -19.07 -5.69 -1.92
CA ILE A 53 -18.00 -5.80 -2.93
C ILE A 53 -16.67 -6.15 -2.25
N VAL A 54 -16.28 -5.41 -1.21
CA VAL A 54 -15.01 -5.66 -0.49
C VAL A 54 -15.03 -7.06 0.13
N PHE A 55 -16.13 -7.46 0.76
CA PHE A 55 -16.28 -8.78 1.35
C PHE A 55 -16.14 -9.91 0.33
N LEU A 56 -16.77 -9.78 -0.85
CA LEU A 56 -16.66 -10.75 -1.94
C LEU A 56 -15.21 -10.88 -2.43
N ILE A 57 -14.48 -9.77 -2.56
CA ILE A 57 -13.07 -9.79 -2.99
C ILE A 57 -12.18 -10.44 -1.93
N ILE A 58 -12.39 -10.15 -0.65
CA ILE A 58 -11.67 -10.81 0.46
C ILE A 58 -11.90 -12.33 0.40
N ARG A 59 -13.16 -12.74 0.22
CA ARG A 59 -13.53 -14.15 0.15
C ARG A 59 -12.90 -14.84 -1.06
N TYR A 60 -12.89 -14.17 -2.21
CA TYR A 60 -12.26 -14.65 -3.43
C TYR A 60 -10.73 -14.74 -3.29
N SER A 61 -10.12 -13.84 -2.51
CA SER A 61 -8.67 -13.80 -2.26
C SER A 61 -8.15 -14.96 -1.43
N LYS A 62 -8.99 -15.66 -0.66
CA LYS A 62 -8.61 -16.78 0.22
C LYS A 62 -7.43 -16.46 1.15
N ILE A 63 -7.36 -15.22 1.65
CA ILE A 63 -6.33 -14.81 2.60
C ILE A 63 -6.64 -15.45 3.97
N PRO A 64 -5.65 -16.04 4.66
CA PRO A 64 -5.85 -16.53 6.02
C PRO A 64 -6.37 -15.43 6.94
N ILE A 65 -7.49 -15.70 7.64
CA ILE A 65 -8.18 -14.70 8.46
C ILE A 65 -7.25 -14.04 9.49
N LYS A 66 -6.31 -14.83 10.06
CA LYS A 66 -5.31 -14.37 11.03
C LYS A 66 -4.36 -13.34 10.43
N THR A 67 -3.93 -13.53 9.18
CA THR A 67 -3.05 -12.58 8.49
C THR A 67 -3.81 -11.30 8.13
N TYR A 68 -5.07 -11.42 7.74
CA TYR A 68 -5.93 -10.28 7.46
C TYR A 68 -6.12 -9.40 8.71
N PHE A 69 -6.55 -9.96 9.84
CA PHE A 69 -6.72 -9.19 11.09
C PHE A 69 -5.41 -8.61 11.63
N LYS A 70 -4.29 -9.32 11.51
CA LYS A 70 -2.97 -8.79 11.90
C LYS A 70 -2.54 -7.59 11.05
N ARG A 71 -2.93 -7.56 9.77
CA ARG A 71 -2.64 -6.41 8.89
C ARG A 71 -3.63 -5.27 9.09
N LEU A 72 -4.88 -5.57 9.44
CA LEU A 72 -5.86 -4.56 9.87
C LEU A 72 -5.44 -3.80 11.13
N THR A 73 -4.51 -4.32 11.93
CA THR A 73 -3.90 -3.58 13.04
C THR A 73 -3.26 -2.25 12.61
N ILE A 74 -2.90 -2.10 11.33
CA ILE A 74 -2.44 -0.82 10.74
C ILE A 74 -3.52 0.28 10.83
N ASP A 75 -4.80 -0.09 10.91
CA ASP A 75 -5.95 0.83 10.99
C ASP A 75 -6.15 1.45 12.38
N ILE A 76 -5.48 0.95 13.42
CA ILE A 76 -5.69 1.36 14.82
C ILE A 76 -5.58 2.88 15.03
N PRO A 77 -4.58 3.59 14.48
CA PRO A 77 -4.49 5.05 14.62
C PRO A 77 -5.70 5.78 14.04
N PHE A 78 -6.27 5.29 12.94
CA PHE A 78 -7.48 5.87 12.33
C PHE A 78 -8.71 5.61 13.17
N ILE A 79 -8.84 4.40 13.74
CA ILE A 79 -9.92 4.08 14.68
C ILE A 79 -9.85 4.99 15.90
N LEU A 80 -8.66 5.14 16.47
CA LEU A 80 -8.43 6.01 17.63
C LEU A 80 -8.80 7.45 17.31
N PHE A 81 -8.36 7.98 16.16
CA PHE A 81 -8.70 9.33 15.73
C PHE A 81 -10.21 9.51 15.49
N ALA A 82 -10.85 8.57 14.80
CA ALA A 82 -12.29 8.62 14.49
C ALA A 82 -13.16 8.64 15.76
N LEU A 83 -12.76 7.90 16.81
CA LEU A 83 -13.47 7.88 18.10
C LEU A 83 -13.54 9.24 18.80
N PHE A 84 -12.65 10.19 18.47
CA PHE A 84 -12.70 11.54 19.02
C PHE A 84 -13.65 12.49 18.26
N LEU A 85 -14.01 12.18 17.01
CA LEU A 85 -14.84 13.06 16.18
C LEU A 85 -16.24 13.36 16.72
N PRO A 86 -16.96 12.41 17.35
CA PRO A 86 -18.25 12.70 17.98
C PRO A 86 -18.19 13.79 19.04
N PHE A 87 -17.02 14.03 19.64
CA PHE A 87 -16.80 15.04 20.69
C PHE A 87 -16.22 16.36 20.16
N LEU A 88 -15.52 16.34 19.02
CA LEU A 88 -14.85 17.52 18.44
C LEU A 88 -15.71 18.23 17.38
N SER A 89 -16.57 17.50 16.65
CA SER A 89 -17.28 18.02 15.48
C SER A 89 -18.62 18.66 15.86
N SER A 90 -18.56 19.93 16.31
CA SER A 90 -19.72 20.73 16.76
C SER A 90 -20.46 21.42 15.60
N GLY A 91 -20.60 20.76 14.45
CA GLY A 91 -21.00 21.40 13.19
C GLY A 91 -22.33 22.18 13.24
N ASN A 92 -23.39 21.58 13.80
CA ASN A 92 -24.74 22.18 13.86
C ASN A 92 -25.30 22.26 15.30
N ASN A 93 -24.50 21.98 16.32
CA ASN A 93 -24.94 21.84 17.72
C ASN A 93 -26.12 20.85 17.94
N ASP A 94 -26.34 19.93 17.01
CA ASP A 94 -27.29 18.82 17.18
C ASP A 94 -26.70 17.77 18.15
N VAL A 95 -26.88 18.01 19.45
CA VAL A 95 -26.47 17.10 20.52
C VAL A 95 -27.44 15.93 20.55
N VAL A 96 -26.93 14.71 20.33
CA VAL A 96 -27.73 13.47 20.41
C VAL A 96 -27.87 13.04 21.87
N THR A 97 -26.75 13.03 22.59
CA THR A 97 -26.68 12.68 24.01
C THR A 97 -25.53 13.40 24.68
N THR A 98 -25.69 13.72 25.96
CA THR A 98 -24.62 14.23 26.82
C THR A 98 -24.08 13.08 27.64
N ILE A 99 -22.79 12.76 27.50
CA ILE A 99 -22.13 11.75 28.34
C ILE A 99 -21.25 12.49 29.34
N PHE A 100 -21.65 12.46 30.61
CA PHE A 100 -20.97 13.12 31.72
C PHE A 100 -20.90 14.66 31.58
N THR A 101 -19.95 15.18 30.79
CA THR A 101 -19.70 16.62 30.53
C THR A 101 -19.39 16.89 29.06
N PHE A 102 -19.36 15.85 28.21
CA PHE A 102 -19.08 15.99 26.80
C PHE A 102 -20.36 15.81 25.97
N ASP A 103 -20.61 16.77 25.09
CA ASP A 103 -21.69 16.72 24.12
C ASP A 103 -21.30 15.81 22.95
N VAL A 104 -22.17 14.85 22.63
CA VAL A 104 -21.99 13.96 21.48
C VAL A 104 -22.80 14.51 20.31
N TYR A 105 -22.09 14.97 19.28
CA TYR A 105 -22.71 15.56 18.10
C TYR A 105 -23.13 14.50 17.08
N LYS A 106 -24.33 14.66 16.52
CA LYS A 106 -24.84 13.77 15.47
C LYS A 106 -23.94 13.76 14.23
N THR A 107 -23.44 14.94 13.85
CA THR A 107 -22.51 15.13 12.73
C THR A 107 -21.21 14.37 12.98
N GLY A 108 -20.64 14.48 14.18
CA GLY A 108 -19.42 13.77 14.53
C GLY A 108 -19.58 12.25 14.57
N LEU A 109 -20.76 11.73 14.94
CA LEU A 109 -21.06 10.29 14.86
C LEU A 109 -21.10 9.78 13.41
N LEU A 110 -21.72 10.55 12.50
CA LEU A 110 -21.76 10.21 11.08
C LEU A 110 -20.36 10.26 10.46
N GLU A 111 -19.57 11.28 10.79
CA GLU A 111 -18.19 11.42 10.34
C GLU A 111 -17.28 10.30 10.87
N MET A 112 -17.43 9.93 12.15
CA MET A 112 -16.73 8.79 12.74
C MET A 112 -17.03 7.52 11.94
N PHE A 113 -18.31 7.20 11.73
CA PHE A 113 -18.71 6.01 10.99
C PHE A 113 -18.18 6.03 9.55
N ALA A 114 -18.27 7.18 8.89
CA ALA A 114 -17.79 7.36 7.53
C ALA A 114 -16.28 7.11 7.40
N ILE A 115 -15.47 7.68 8.31
CA ILE A 115 -14.02 7.49 8.27
C ILE A 115 -13.65 6.06 8.59
N LEU A 116 -14.25 5.45 9.62
CA LEU A 116 -14.01 4.05 9.95
C LEU A 116 -14.32 3.14 8.76
N PHE A 117 -15.46 3.33 8.12
CA PHE A 117 -15.84 2.55 6.96
C PHE A 117 -14.85 2.73 5.80
N LYS A 118 -14.53 3.97 5.41
CA LYS A 118 -13.60 4.26 4.30
C LYS A 118 -12.20 3.73 4.57
N ALA A 119 -11.69 3.93 5.79
CA ALA A 119 -10.37 3.48 6.20
C ALA A 119 -10.27 1.95 6.17
N THR A 120 -11.20 1.25 6.84
CA THR A 120 -11.19 -0.21 6.88
C THR A 120 -11.40 -0.83 5.49
N ALA A 121 -12.34 -0.31 4.69
CA ALA A 121 -12.61 -0.83 3.34
C ALA A 121 -11.44 -0.56 2.38
N GLY A 122 -10.87 0.65 2.39
CA GLY A 122 -9.71 1.00 1.57
C GLY A 122 -8.46 0.20 1.95
N LEU A 123 -8.18 0.07 3.25
CA LEU A 123 -7.07 -0.72 3.76
C LEU A 123 -7.24 -2.21 3.38
N SER A 124 -8.45 -2.74 3.46
CA SER A 124 -8.75 -4.12 3.05
C SER A 124 -8.35 -4.38 1.59
N MET A 125 -8.66 -3.45 0.69
CA MET A 125 -8.25 -3.55 -0.71
C MET A 125 -6.72 -3.49 -0.88
N GLY A 126 -6.03 -2.64 -0.13
CA GLY A 126 -4.56 -2.60 -0.08
C GLY A 126 -3.94 -3.89 0.45
N ILE A 127 -4.53 -4.49 1.50
CA ILE A 127 -4.12 -5.80 2.04
C ILE A 127 -4.27 -6.89 0.98
N ILE A 128 -5.38 -6.91 0.24
CA ILE A 128 -5.61 -7.88 -0.84
C ILE A 128 -4.55 -7.73 -1.93
N LEU A 129 -4.29 -6.51 -2.39
CA LEU A 129 -3.31 -6.24 -3.45
C LEU A 129 -1.91 -6.73 -3.04
N THR A 130 -1.45 -6.34 -1.86
CA THR A 130 -0.12 -6.69 -1.33
C THR A 130 0.00 -8.17 -0.97
N ALA A 131 -1.08 -8.83 -0.58
CA ALA A 131 -1.09 -10.27 -0.29
C ALA A 131 -1.06 -11.13 -1.57
N THR A 132 -1.69 -10.66 -2.66
CA THR A 132 -1.91 -11.45 -3.89
C THR A 132 -0.97 -11.12 -5.04
N THR A 133 -0.21 -10.02 -4.94
CA THR A 133 0.65 -9.51 -6.01
C THR A 133 2.04 -9.25 -5.46
N THR A 134 3.05 -9.80 -6.12
CA THR A 134 4.45 -9.59 -5.75
C THR A 134 4.95 -8.22 -6.17
N ASN A 135 6.03 -7.73 -5.55
CA ASN A 135 6.64 -6.44 -5.87
C ASN A 135 6.98 -6.26 -7.37
N ILE A 136 7.53 -7.32 -7.99
CA ILE A 136 7.87 -7.31 -9.42
C ILE A 136 6.61 -7.29 -10.29
N GLU A 137 5.57 -8.02 -9.89
CA GLU A 137 4.29 -8.02 -10.59
C GLU A 137 3.59 -6.65 -10.53
N ILE A 138 3.74 -5.90 -9.44
CA ILE A 138 3.24 -4.53 -9.35
C ILE A 138 3.93 -3.67 -10.42
N ILE A 139 5.27 -3.69 -10.51
CA ILE A 139 6.01 -2.93 -11.55
C ILE A 139 5.57 -3.39 -12.95
N TYR A 140 5.43 -4.69 -13.18
CA TYR A 140 4.96 -5.21 -14.47
C TYR A 140 3.55 -4.70 -14.82
N GLY A 141 2.64 -4.68 -13.85
CA GLY A 141 1.30 -4.11 -14.03
C GLY A 141 1.34 -2.62 -14.36
N LEU A 142 2.20 -1.87 -13.66
CA LEU A 142 2.44 -0.44 -13.92
C LEU A 142 3.03 -0.19 -15.32
N GLN A 143 3.93 -1.06 -15.79
CA GLN A 143 4.50 -0.99 -17.14
C GLN A 143 3.42 -1.19 -18.21
N LYS A 144 2.53 -2.17 -18.04
CA LYS A 144 1.43 -2.39 -19.00
C LYS A 144 0.35 -1.30 -18.93
N LEU A 145 0.21 -0.61 -17.80
CA LEU A 145 -0.59 0.61 -17.66
C LEU A 145 0.06 1.85 -18.33
N ARG A 146 1.16 1.68 -19.08
CA ARG A 146 1.86 2.71 -19.86
C ARG A 146 2.53 3.80 -19.02
N LEU A 147 3.00 3.48 -17.82
CA LEU A 147 3.88 4.39 -17.11
C LEU A 147 5.22 4.58 -17.86
N PRO A 148 5.82 5.79 -17.81
CA PRO A 148 7.10 6.07 -18.45
C PRO A 148 8.19 5.04 -18.11
N SER A 149 8.95 4.61 -19.11
CA SER A 149 10.02 3.60 -18.98
C SER A 149 11.06 3.98 -17.92
N ILE A 150 11.36 5.26 -17.77
CA ILE A 150 12.27 5.77 -16.75
C ILE A 150 11.79 5.47 -15.32
N ILE A 151 10.48 5.60 -15.04
CA ILE A 151 9.91 5.31 -13.72
C ILE A 151 9.98 3.80 -13.45
N ILE A 152 9.64 2.98 -14.46
CA ILE A 152 9.73 1.52 -14.38
C ILE A 152 11.19 1.10 -14.13
N ALA A 153 12.15 1.74 -14.78
CA ALA A 153 13.56 1.47 -14.59
C ALA A 153 14.02 1.80 -13.17
N ILE A 154 13.69 3.00 -12.67
CA ILE A 154 14.00 3.42 -11.30
C ILE A 154 13.41 2.43 -10.30
N MET A 155 12.11 2.11 -10.39
CA MET A 155 11.45 1.16 -9.47
C MET A 155 12.09 -0.24 -9.53
N SER A 156 12.39 -0.73 -10.73
CA SER A 156 13.04 -2.03 -10.94
C SER A 156 14.42 -2.08 -10.29
N PHE A 157 15.21 -1.02 -10.43
CA PHE A 157 16.50 -0.91 -9.75
C PHE A 157 16.36 -0.76 -8.25
N SER A 158 15.42 0.05 -7.76
CA SER A 158 15.15 0.17 -6.32
C SER A 158 14.87 -1.20 -5.70
N ILE A 159 13.99 -2.01 -6.30
CA ILE A 159 13.65 -3.35 -5.78
C ILE A 159 14.82 -4.33 -5.90
N ARG A 160 15.64 -4.24 -6.96
CA ARG A 160 16.83 -5.09 -7.11
C ARG A 160 17.94 -4.74 -6.13
N TYR A 161 18.13 -3.45 -5.83
CA TYR A 161 19.27 -2.98 -5.03
C TYR A 161 18.92 -2.73 -3.55
N ILE A 162 17.65 -2.71 -3.15
CA ILE A 162 17.26 -2.47 -1.76
C ILE A 162 17.89 -3.49 -0.80
N ASP A 163 17.87 -4.78 -1.15
CA ASP A 163 18.47 -5.84 -0.32
C ASP A 163 19.99 -5.66 -0.21
N VAL A 164 20.63 -5.28 -1.31
CA VAL A 164 22.07 -5.04 -1.33
C VAL A 164 22.45 -3.81 -0.49
N PHE A 165 21.62 -2.78 -0.54
CA PHE A 165 21.79 -1.56 0.25
C PHE A 165 21.58 -1.84 1.75
N ILE A 166 20.59 -2.67 2.10
CA ILE A 166 20.36 -3.14 3.47
C ILE A 166 21.58 -3.91 4.00
N ASP A 167 22.19 -4.78 3.18
CA ASP A 167 23.36 -5.54 3.60
C ASP A 167 24.62 -4.67 3.74
N GLU A 168 24.80 -3.67 2.89
CA GLU A 168 25.86 -2.67 3.08
C GLU A 168 25.62 -1.86 4.35
N PHE A 169 24.37 -1.47 4.62
CA PHE A 169 24.00 -0.78 5.85
C PHE A 169 24.31 -1.59 7.10
N LYS A 170 24.00 -2.89 7.10
CA LYS A 170 24.38 -3.80 8.19
C LYS A 170 25.89 -3.85 8.37
N ARG A 171 26.67 -3.97 7.29
CA ARG A 171 28.15 -3.99 7.35
C ARG A 171 28.72 -2.73 7.98
N VAL A 172 28.22 -1.56 7.58
CA VAL A 172 28.67 -0.28 8.15
C VAL A 172 28.27 -0.17 9.62
N LYS A 173 27.05 -0.57 9.99
CA LYS A 173 26.63 -0.60 11.40
C LYS A 173 27.56 -1.47 12.26
N ILE A 174 27.90 -2.67 11.78
CA ILE A 174 28.84 -3.57 12.48
C ILE A 174 30.22 -2.91 12.61
N SER A 175 30.74 -2.31 11.54
CA SER A 175 32.05 -1.62 11.57
C SER A 175 32.08 -0.47 12.57
N MET A 176 31.00 0.32 12.66
CA MET A 176 30.87 1.39 13.66
C MET A 176 30.90 0.81 15.07
N GLN A 177 30.12 -0.24 15.34
CA GLN A 177 30.07 -0.90 16.64
C GLN A 177 31.44 -1.45 17.06
N SER A 178 32.20 -2.06 16.14
CA SER A 178 33.57 -2.52 16.41
C SER A 178 34.53 -1.38 16.77
N ARG A 179 34.27 -0.16 16.32
CA ARG A 179 35.06 1.05 16.66
C ARG A 179 34.56 1.75 17.93
N GLY A 180 33.70 1.11 18.71
CA GLY A 180 33.19 1.64 19.98
C GLY A 180 31.95 2.53 19.84
N TYR A 181 31.26 2.51 18.70
CA TYR A 181 29.98 3.20 18.57
C TYR A 181 28.90 2.52 19.41
N ILE A 182 28.33 3.26 20.37
CA ILE A 182 27.21 2.85 21.21
C ILE A 182 26.05 3.80 20.93
N GLU A 183 24.88 3.26 20.59
CA GLU A 183 23.69 4.04 20.26
C GLU A 183 23.08 4.64 21.55
N LYS A 184 23.22 5.97 21.74
CA LYS A 184 22.76 6.71 22.93
C LYS A 184 21.88 7.90 22.54
N GLY A 185 20.87 7.63 21.71
CA GLY A 185 19.87 8.61 21.28
C GLY A 185 20.46 9.75 20.45
N ILE A 186 19.98 10.97 20.68
CA ILE A 186 20.29 12.15 19.83
C ILE A 186 21.78 12.50 19.85
N LYS A 187 22.51 12.21 20.93
CA LYS A 187 23.95 12.50 21.06
C LYS A 187 24.82 11.67 20.11
N THR A 188 24.27 10.61 19.52
CA THR A 188 25.00 9.68 18.64
C THR A 188 24.57 9.80 17.18
N LEU A 189 23.88 10.89 16.81
CA LEU A 189 23.40 11.13 15.46
C LEU A 189 24.53 11.49 14.48
N LEU A 190 25.59 12.14 14.95
CA LEU A 190 26.67 12.64 14.09
C LEU A 190 27.44 11.51 13.37
N PRO A 191 27.87 10.42 14.05
CA PRO A 191 28.42 9.25 13.38
C PRO A 191 27.47 8.60 12.36
N ILE A 192 26.16 8.59 12.64
CA ILE A 192 25.14 8.09 11.70
C ILE A 192 25.11 8.99 10.46
N ALA A 193 25.15 10.31 10.63
CA ALA A 193 25.17 11.26 9.51
C ALA A 193 26.39 11.05 8.60
N TYR A 194 27.58 10.86 9.18
CA TYR A 194 28.79 10.53 8.40
C TYR A 194 28.66 9.19 7.67
N ALA A 195 28.11 8.17 8.32
CA ALA A 195 27.86 6.87 7.70
C ALA A 195 26.87 6.99 6.53
N SER A 196 25.78 7.74 6.70
CA SER A 196 24.80 8.02 5.65
C SER A 196 25.41 8.79 4.47
N GLY A 197 26.26 9.79 4.74
CA GLY A 197 27.00 10.49 3.69
C GLY A 197 27.93 9.57 2.90
N ALA A 198 28.69 8.72 3.59
CA ALA A 198 29.54 7.72 2.95
C ALA A 198 28.73 6.71 2.12
N MET A 199 27.55 6.30 2.60
CA MET A 199 26.64 5.42 1.85
C MET A 199 26.13 6.07 0.56
N LEU A 200 25.81 7.37 0.61
CA LEU A 200 25.33 8.11 -0.55
C LEU A 200 26.37 8.14 -1.66
N ILE A 201 27.62 8.46 -1.32
CA ILE A 201 28.75 8.49 -2.26
C ILE A 201 28.96 7.10 -2.88
N ARG A 202 29.03 6.05 -2.04
CA ARG A 202 29.18 4.66 -2.53
C ARG A 202 28.01 4.23 -3.42
N GLY A 203 26.79 4.65 -3.07
CA GLY A 203 25.58 4.38 -3.85
C GLY A 203 25.64 5.03 -5.24
N TYR A 204 26.10 6.28 -5.30
CA TYR A 204 26.31 7.01 -6.54
C TYR A 204 27.37 6.35 -7.44
N GLU A 205 28.57 6.10 -6.90
CA GLU A 205 29.67 5.41 -7.63
C GLU A 205 29.26 4.02 -8.12
N ARG A 206 28.44 3.31 -7.35
CA ARG A 206 27.88 2.03 -7.77
C ARG A 206 26.86 2.20 -8.89
N GLY A 207 25.98 3.19 -8.79
CA GLY A 207 24.99 3.51 -9.82
C GLY A 207 25.67 3.79 -11.16
N GLU A 208 26.72 4.61 -11.16
CA GLU A 208 27.52 4.93 -12.34
C GLU A 208 28.17 3.67 -12.95
N ARG A 209 28.83 2.84 -12.14
CA ARG A 209 29.42 1.57 -12.63
C ARG A 209 28.39 0.64 -13.25
N VAL A 210 27.20 0.53 -12.64
CA VAL A 210 26.10 -0.29 -13.17
C VAL A 210 25.61 0.29 -14.50
N TYR A 211 25.40 1.60 -14.57
CA TYR A 211 24.94 2.27 -15.78
C TYR A 211 25.94 2.11 -16.94
N LEU A 212 27.23 2.32 -16.69
CA LEU A 212 28.28 2.09 -17.69
C LEU A 212 28.28 0.64 -18.18
N SER A 213 28.15 -0.33 -17.27
CA SER A 213 28.07 -1.75 -17.63
C SER A 213 26.84 -2.08 -18.48
N MET A 214 25.74 -1.37 -18.27
CA MET A 214 24.52 -1.53 -19.05
C MET A 214 24.69 -0.96 -20.46
N ILE A 215 25.31 0.21 -20.60
CA ILE A 215 25.64 0.79 -21.91
C ILE A 215 26.52 -0.18 -22.71
N SER A 216 27.56 -0.76 -22.09
CA SER A 216 28.43 -1.76 -22.75
C SER A 216 27.67 -3.00 -23.25
N ARG A 217 26.49 -3.31 -22.68
CA ARG A 217 25.63 -4.42 -23.09
C ARG A 217 24.51 -3.99 -24.07
N GLY A 218 24.53 -2.76 -24.56
CA GLY A 218 23.54 -2.24 -25.51
C GLY A 218 22.26 -1.71 -24.86
N PHE A 219 22.33 -1.22 -23.62
CA PHE A 219 21.15 -0.64 -22.95
C PHE A 219 20.64 0.61 -23.70
N ASN A 220 19.37 0.58 -24.08
CA ASN A 220 18.68 1.61 -24.87
C ASN A 220 17.77 2.51 -24.02
N GLY A 221 17.89 2.48 -22.69
CA GLY A 221 17.03 3.24 -21.77
C GLY A 221 15.75 2.52 -21.35
N VAL A 222 15.48 1.31 -21.86
CA VAL A 222 14.28 0.53 -21.53
C VAL A 222 14.67 -0.75 -20.79
N ILE A 223 13.97 -1.01 -19.67
CA ILE A 223 14.05 -2.31 -18.99
C ILE A 223 12.82 -3.12 -19.42
N GLU A 224 13.07 -4.17 -20.19
CA GLU A 224 12.04 -5.14 -20.53
C GLU A 224 11.93 -6.15 -19.38
N LEU A 225 10.75 -6.19 -18.76
CA LEU A 225 10.42 -7.21 -17.77
C LEU A 225 9.96 -8.46 -18.53
N GLN A 226 10.40 -9.63 -18.07
CA GLN A 226 10.03 -10.90 -18.70
C GLN A 226 8.52 -11.04 -18.78
N ASP A 227 8.00 -11.24 -19.99
CA ASP A 227 6.57 -11.47 -20.18
C ASP A 227 6.15 -12.76 -19.48
N ARG A 228 5.03 -12.68 -18.76
CA ARG A 228 4.41 -13.81 -18.08
C ARG A 228 2.99 -13.97 -18.58
N GLU A 229 2.56 -15.22 -18.70
CA GLU A 229 1.18 -15.53 -19.04
C GLU A 229 0.28 -15.27 -17.83
N TYR A 230 -0.69 -14.37 -18.03
CA TYR A 230 -1.69 -14.04 -17.02
C TYR A 230 -3.08 -14.28 -17.54
N THR A 231 -3.95 -14.75 -16.65
CA THR A 231 -5.38 -14.91 -16.92
C THR A 231 -6.13 -13.58 -16.73
N LYS A 232 -7.12 -13.32 -17.58
CA LYS A 232 -8.10 -12.24 -17.33
C LYS A 232 -9.21 -12.79 -16.44
N SER A 233 -9.67 -12.00 -15.47
CA SER A 233 -10.80 -12.37 -14.61
C SER A 233 -12.00 -11.48 -14.87
N ASN A 234 -13.04 -12.06 -15.46
CA ASN A 234 -14.31 -11.38 -15.70
C ASN A 234 -14.99 -10.99 -14.39
N TYR A 235 -14.83 -11.81 -13.34
CA TYR A 235 -15.41 -11.55 -12.03
C TYR A 235 -14.88 -10.25 -11.40
N LEU A 236 -13.56 -10.04 -11.46
CA LEU A 236 -12.91 -8.87 -10.88
C LEU A 236 -13.27 -7.60 -11.67
N MET A 237 -13.33 -7.68 -13.01
CA MET A 237 -13.79 -6.58 -13.86
C MET A 237 -15.27 -6.22 -13.60
N PHE A 238 -16.11 -7.23 -13.39
CA PHE A 238 -17.53 -7.02 -13.08
C PHE A 238 -17.71 -6.30 -11.74
N LEU A 239 -17.02 -6.74 -10.69
CA LEU A 239 -17.07 -6.07 -9.38
C LEU A 239 -16.57 -4.62 -9.43
N THR A 240 -15.53 -4.33 -10.23
CA THR A 240 -15.11 -2.94 -10.42
C THR A 240 -16.13 -2.10 -11.16
N ALA A 241 -16.75 -2.64 -12.20
CA ALA A 241 -17.76 -1.92 -12.97
C ALA A 241 -18.95 -1.57 -12.07
N ILE A 242 -19.39 -2.51 -11.21
CA ILE A 242 -20.42 -2.25 -10.21
C ILE A 242 -19.99 -1.15 -9.24
N SER A 243 -18.77 -1.22 -8.70
CA SER A 243 -18.29 -0.20 -7.75
C SER A 243 -18.27 1.20 -8.36
N VAL A 244 -17.85 1.35 -9.60
CA VAL A 244 -17.86 2.64 -10.30
C VAL A 244 -19.30 3.08 -10.59
N PHE A 245 -20.16 2.17 -11.03
CA PHE A 245 -21.57 2.46 -11.27
C PHE A 245 -22.29 2.97 -10.01
N VAL A 246 -22.03 2.36 -8.86
CA VAL A 246 -22.57 2.82 -7.56
C VAL A 246 -22.12 4.24 -7.23
N LEU A 247 -20.85 4.59 -7.46
CA LEU A 247 -20.38 5.96 -7.27
C LEU A 247 -21.05 6.95 -8.23
N VAL A 248 -21.25 6.57 -9.50
CA VAL A 248 -21.89 7.47 -10.46
C VAL A 248 -23.33 7.77 -10.04
N LEU A 249 -24.06 6.75 -9.56
CA LEU A 249 -25.40 6.93 -9.01
C LEU A 249 -25.40 7.83 -7.78
N ASP A 250 -24.42 7.70 -6.90
CA ASP A 250 -24.28 8.53 -5.70
C ASP A 250 -23.99 10.01 -6.01
N ILE A 251 -23.24 10.29 -7.08
CA ILE A 251 -22.98 11.66 -7.53
C ILE A 251 -24.23 12.27 -8.17
N SER A 252 -25.05 11.46 -8.83
CA SER A 252 -26.28 11.90 -9.51
C SER A 252 -27.47 12.14 -8.58
N LEU A 253 -27.44 11.60 -7.36
CA LEU A 253 -28.47 11.70 -6.32
C LEU A 253 -28.11 12.77 -5.28
#